data_AF-A0A178KH21-F1
#
_entry.id   AF-A0A178KH21-F1
#
_cell.length_a   1.000
_cell.length_b   1.000
_cell.length_c   1.000
_cell.angle_alpha   90.00
_cell.angle_beta   90.00
_cell.angle_gamma   90.00
#
_symmetry.space_group_name_H-M   'P 1'
#
loop_
_entity.id
_entity.type
_entity.pdbx_description
1 polymer ?
#
loop_
_entity_poly.entity_id
_entity_poly.type
_entity_poly.pdbx_seq_one_letter_code
_entity_poly.pdbx_strand_id
1 'polypeptide(L)'
;MKPSAEPSMNLFRLIGKDLLTIGRLPLLLLVLILASALAVVYITHQTRQLIVQQEQLLIERDQLDIEWRNQILEESSLAEHSRVERLAETQLDMKRPTSASEVVVP
;
A
#
# COMPACT_ATOMS: atom_id res chain seq x y z
N MET A 1 -68.89 -47.65 -20.62
CA MET A 1 -67.94 -47.98 -19.53
C MET A 1 -66.54 -47.52 -19.95
N LYS A 2 -66.22 -46.23 -19.74
CA LYS A 2 -64.84 -45.70 -19.61
C LYS A 2 -64.90 -44.20 -19.25
N PRO A 3 -64.81 -43.82 -17.96
CA PRO A 3 -64.12 -42.60 -17.57
C PRO A 3 -62.62 -42.94 -17.47
N SER A 4 -61.64 -42.06 -17.60
CA SER A 4 -61.59 -40.61 -17.44
C SER A 4 -60.25 -40.16 -18.00
N ALA A 5 -60.23 -39.00 -18.64
CA ALA A 5 -59.04 -38.33 -19.13
C ALA A 5 -58.13 -37.85 -17.97
N GLU A 6 -56.83 -37.83 -18.26
CA GLU A 6 -55.65 -37.41 -17.48
C GLU A 6 -55.80 -36.21 -16.53
N PRO A 7 -54.89 -36.10 -15.54
CA PRO A 7 -54.26 -34.81 -15.29
C PRO A 7 -52.72 -34.92 -15.30
N SER A 8 -52.12 -34.72 -16.47
CA SER A 8 -50.68 -34.58 -16.71
C SER A 8 -50.11 -33.24 -16.21
N MET A 9 -50.40 -32.86 -14.97
CA MET A 9 -49.98 -31.57 -14.42
C MET A 9 -49.91 -31.64 -12.90
N ASN A 10 -48.98 -32.39 -12.31
CA ASN A 10 -48.68 -32.26 -10.87
C ASN A 10 -47.27 -32.70 -10.42
N LEU A 11 -46.45 -33.36 -11.24
CA LEU A 11 -45.10 -33.80 -10.84
C LEU A 11 -44.11 -32.63 -10.67
N PHE A 12 -44.08 -31.69 -11.61
CA PHE A 12 -43.16 -30.55 -11.56
C PHE A 12 -43.45 -29.63 -10.36
N ARG A 13 -44.73 -29.45 -10.02
CA ARG A 13 -45.16 -28.70 -8.83
C ARG A 13 -44.83 -29.46 -7.54
N LEU A 14 -44.92 -30.78 -7.52
CA LEU A 14 -44.58 -31.59 -6.36
C LEU A 14 -43.07 -31.57 -6.08
N ILE A 15 -42.24 -31.71 -7.12
CA ILE A 15 -40.77 -31.62 -7.00
C ILE A 15 -40.35 -30.22 -6.58
N GLY A 16 -40.94 -29.17 -7.16
CA GLY A 16 -40.68 -27.79 -6.74
C GLY A 16 -41.06 -27.55 -5.28
N LYS A 17 -42.20 -28.11 -4.83
CA LYS A 17 -42.66 -27.98 -3.45
C LYS A 17 -41.84 -28.82 -2.46
N ASP A 18 -41.42 -30.03 -2.83
CA ASP A 18 -40.55 -30.88 -2.00
C ASP A 18 -39.14 -30.31 -1.90
N LEU A 19 -38.60 -29.75 -2.98
CA LEU A 19 -37.32 -29.05 -2.95
C LEU A 19 -37.39 -27.80 -2.04
N LEU A 20 -38.51 -27.09 -2.03
CA LEU A 20 -38.74 -25.95 -1.13
C LEU A 20 -39.11 -26.34 0.31
N THR A 21 -39.66 -27.55 0.54
CA THR A 21 -40.15 -27.99 1.86
C THR A 21 -39.12 -28.83 2.61
N ILE A 22 -38.49 -29.80 1.93
CA ILE A 22 -37.40 -30.65 2.46
C ILE A 22 -36.03 -29.99 2.25
N GLY A 23 -35.86 -29.26 1.13
CA GLY A 23 -34.60 -28.59 0.79
C GLY A 23 -34.39 -27.21 1.43
N ARG A 24 -35.10 -26.87 2.51
CA ARG A 24 -34.89 -25.58 3.22
C ARG A 24 -33.45 -25.40 3.67
N LEU A 25 -32.84 -26.46 4.22
CA LEU A 25 -31.45 -26.45 4.68
C LEU A 25 -30.45 -26.24 3.52
N PRO A 26 -30.49 -27.04 2.43
CA PRO A 26 -29.58 -26.82 1.29
C PRO A 26 -29.83 -25.49 0.58
N LEU A 27 -31.07 -25.00 0.51
CA LEU A 27 -31.37 -23.69 -0.05
C LEU A 27 -30.75 -22.55 0.79
N LEU A 28 -30.84 -22.64 2.12
CA LEU A 28 -30.21 -21.69 3.03
C LEU A 28 -28.68 -21.70 2.89
N LEU A 29 -28.08 -22.90 2.84
CA LEU A 29 -26.64 -23.07 2.61
C LEU A 29 -26.20 -22.48 1.26
N LEU A 30 -26.98 -22.69 0.20
CA LEU A 30 -26.71 -22.12 -1.11
C LEU A 30 -26.70 -20.59 -1.06
N VAL A 31 -27.72 -19.99 -0.43
CA VAL A 31 -27.79 -18.53 -0.24
C VAL A 31 -26.59 -18.04 0.58
N LEU A 32 -26.21 -18.76 1.64
CA LEU A 32 -25.09 -18.39 2.50
C LEU A 32 -23.75 -18.43 1.75
N ILE A 33 -23.54 -19.43 0.89
CA ILE A 33 -22.35 -19.54 0.03
C ILE A 33 -22.32 -18.40 -0.99
N LEU A 34 -23.45 -18.08 -1.62
CA LEU A 34 -23.53 -16.96 -2.56
C LEU A 34 -23.24 -15.62 -1.86
N ALA A 35 -23.81 -15.42 -0.68
CA ALA A 35 -23.54 -14.23 0.14
C ALA A 35 -22.06 -14.15 0.53
N SER A 36 -21.46 -15.27 0.92
CA SER A 36 -20.03 -15.35 1.24
C SER A 36 -19.16 -15.00 0.03
N ALA A 37 -19.46 -15.55 -1.16
CA ALA A 37 -18.73 -15.26 -2.38
C ALA A 37 -18.77 -13.76 -2.72
N LEU A 38 -19.96 -13.15 -2.66
CA LEU A 38 -20.11 -11.71 -2.88
C LEU A 38 -19.38 -10.87 -1.82
N ALA A 39 -19.45 -11.27 -0.55
CA ALA A 39 -18.76 -10.60 0.54
C ALA A 39 -17.24 -10.62 0.34
N VAL A 40 -16.67 -11.77 -0.07
CA VAL A 40 -15.23 -11.88 -0.36
C VAL A 40 -14.81 -10.93 -1.48
N VAL A 41 -15.59 -10.87 -2.57
CA VAL A 41 -15.31 -9.94 -3.69
C VAL A 41 -15.39 -8.49 -3.23
N TYR A 42 -16.41 -8.15 -2.44
CA TYR A 42 -16.59 -6.81 -1.90
C TYR A 42 -15.44 -6.39 -0.98
N ILE A 43 -15.06 -7.26 -0.03
CA ILE A 43 -13.93 -7.03 0.86
C ILE A 43 -12.64 -6.86 0.06
N THR A 44 -12.40 -7.72 -0.94
CA THR A 44 -11.19 -7.62 -1.79
C THR A 44 -11.13 -6.27 -2.52
N HIS A 45 -12.26 -5.81 -3.07
CA HIS A 45 -12.31 -4.51 -3.73
C HIS A 45 -12.01 -3.36 -2.75
N GLN A 46 -12.61 -3.40 -1.57
CA GLN A 46 -12.39 -2.40 -0.53
C GLN A 46 -10.95 -2.40 -0.03
N THR A 47 -10.39 -3.58 0.23
CA THR A 47 -8.99 -3.74 0.63
C THR A 47 -8.03 -3.16 -0.41
N ARG A 48 -8.28 -3.37 -1.71
CA ARG A 48 -7.45 -2.74 -2.75
C ARG A 48 -7.49 -1.21 -2.68
N GLN A 49 -8.65 -0.61 -2.43
CA GLN A 49 -8.77 0.85 -2.31
C GLN A 49 -8.00 1.38 -1.09
N LEU A 50 -8.14 0.72 0.07
CA LEU A 50 -7.40 1.11 1.28
C LEU A 50 -5.89 0.96 1.13
N ILE A 51 -5.44 -0.12 0.46
CA ILE A 51 -4.00 -0.35 0.21
C ILE A 51 -3.42 0.78 -0.64
N VAL A 52 -4.11 1.21 -1.70
CA VAL A 52 -3.63 2.31 -2.57
C VAL A 52 -3.45 3.60 -1.78
N GLN A 53 -4.38 3.93 -0.88
CA GLN A 53 -4.25 5.13 -0.03
C GLN A 53 -3.06 5.03 0.93
N GLN A 54 -2.84 3.85 1.51
CA GLN A 54 -1.68 3.61 2.38
C GLN A 54 -0.37 3.72 1.58
N GLU A 55 -0.30 3.11 0.40
CA GLU A 55 0.86 3.17 -0.48
C GLU A 55 1.22 4.61 -0.86
N GLN A 56 0.22 5.46 -1.13
CA GLN A 56 0.45 6.88 -1.43
C GLN A 56 1.13 7.62 -0.27
N LEU A 57 0.65 7.43 0.96
CA LEU A 57 1.26 8.05 2.15
C LEU A 57 2.68 7.53 2.41
N LEU A 58 2.94 6.25 2.15
CA LEU A 58 4.27 5.67 2.26
C LEU A 58 5.24 6.28 1.25
N ILE A 59 4.79 6.49 0.01
CA ILE A 59 5.59 7.14 -1.04
C ILE A 59 5.93 8.59 -0.65
N GLU A 60 4.96 9.34 -0.13
CA GLU A 60 5.19 10.72 0.34
C GLU A 60 6.23 10.77 1.47
N ARG A 61 6.11 9.86 2.46
CA ARG A 61 7.09 9.74 3.53
C ARG A 61 8.49 9.44 2.97
N ASP A 62 8.60 8.50 2.04
CA ASP A 62 9.89 8.12 1.46
C ASP A 62 10.53 9.29 0.68
N GLN A 63 9.73 10.11 0.01
CA GLN A 63 10.21 11.33 -0.65
C GLN A 63 10.78 12.33 0.35
N LEU A 64 10.06 12.59 1.45
CA LEU A 64 10.54 13.48 2.52
C LEU A 64 11.82 12.95 3.19
N ASP A 65 11.93 11.64 3.39
CA ASP A 65 13.14 11.02 3.95
C ASP A 65 14.36 11.21 3.02
N ILE A 66 14.15 11.16 1.70
CA ILE A 66 15.21 11.44 0.71
C ILE A 66 15.62 12.92 0.78
N GLU A 67 14.65 13.84 0.79
CA GLU A 67 14.91 15.28 0.88
C GLU A 67 15.66 15.63 2.16
N TRP A 68 15.23 15.08 3.29
CA TRP A 68 15.89 15.26 4.59
C TRP A 68 17.34 14.77 4.58
N ARG A 69 17.58 13.57 4.01
CA ARG A 69 18.93 13.03 3.85
C ARG A 69 19.79 13.93 2.99
N ASN A 70 19.24 14.48 1.90
CA ASN A 70 19.98 15.40 1.04
C ASN A 70 20.34 16.69 1.79
N GLN A 71 19.41 17.27 2.57
CA GLN A 71 19.67 18.46 3.39
C GLN A 71 20.78 18.21 4.42
N ILE A 72 20.78 17.05 5.09
CA ILE A 72 21.86 16.68 6.03
C ILE A 72 23.21 16.57 5.30
N LEU A 73 23.23 16.00 4.10
CA LEU A 73 24.45 15.91 3.31
C LEU A 73 24.98 17.30 2.90
N GLU A 74 24.08 18.22 2.52
CA GLU A 74 24.42 19.61 2.23
C GLU A 74 25.01 20.32 3.47
N GLU A 75 24.36 20.20 4.63
CA GLU A 75 24.86 20.78 5.88
C GLU A 75 26.18 20.15 6.32
N SER A 76 26.33 18.83 6.22
CA SER A 76 27.59 18.15 6.59
C SER A 76 28.74 18.54 5.66
N SER A 77 28.47 18.76 4.36
CA SER A 77 29.46 19.24 3.40
C SER A 77 29.93 20.66 3.74
N LEU A 78 28.99 21.54 4.09
CA LEU A 78 29.27 22.89 4.57
C LEU A 78 30.00 22.88 5.93
N ALA A 79 29.66 21.95 6.82
CA ALA A 79 30.28 21.82 8.13
C ALA A 79 31.70 21.24 8.05
N GLU A 80 32.00 20.27 7.18
CA GLU A 80 33.35 19.73 6.98
C GLU A 80 34.31 20.81 6.47
N HIS A 81 33.95 21.54 5.41
CA HIS A 81 34.81 22.60 4.88
C HIS A 81 34.94 23.79 5.84
N SER A 82 33.82 24.27 6.41
CA SER A 82 33.84 25.45 7.26
C SER A 82 34.44 25.19 8.65
N ARG A 83 34.46 23.93 9.13
CA ARG A 83 35.05 23.58 10.42
C ARG A 83 36.55 23.38 10.32
N VAL A 84 37.08 22.81 9.24
CA VAL A 84 38.54 22.65 9.06
C VAL A 84 39.21 24.00 8.82
N GLU A 85 38.62 24.88 8.00
CA GLU A 85 39.17 26.21 7.71
C GLU A 85 39.18 27.12 8.95
N ARG A 86 38.08 27.16 9.72
CA ARG A 86 38.03 27.93 10.97
C ARG A 86 38.93 27.34 12.06
N LEU A 87 39.06 26.01 12.15
CA LEU A 87 39.98 25.41 13.12
C LEU A 87 41.45 25.74 12.79
N ALA A 88 41.79 25.79 11.49
CA ALA A 88 43.13 26.18 11.03
C ALA A 88 43.43 27.67 11.23
N GLU A 89 42.48 28.57 10.97
CA GLU A 89 42.69 30.01 11.25
C GLU A 89 42.76 30.30 12.76
N THR A 90 41.86 29.71 13.55
CA THR A 90 41.66 30.15 14.94
C THR A 90 42.59 29.45 15.94
N GLN A 91 42.97 28.19 15.71
CA GLN A 91 43.89 27.46 16.61
C GLN A 91 45.35 27.46 16.16
N LEU A 92 45.62 27.69 14.87
CA LEU A 92 46.99 27.66 14.32
C LEU A 92 47.50 29.04 13.86
N ASP A 93 46.72 30.13 14.04
CA ASP A 93 47.05 31.51 13.66
C ASP A 93 47.58 31.63 12.21
N MET A 94 47.07 30.79 11.31
CA MET A 94 47.52 30.77 9.92
C MET A 94 46.98 31.97 9.16
N LYS A 95 47.75 33.07 9.15
CA LYS A 95 47.57 34.16 8.19
C LYS A 95 47.96 33.72 6.79
N ARG A 96 47.08 33.99 5.82
CA ARG A 96 47.35 33.81 4.39
C ARG A 96 48.64 34.55 4.00
N PRO A 97 49.72 33.85 3.59
CA PRO A 97 50.99 34.50 3.27
C PRO A 97 50.82 35.36 2.02
N THR A 98 51.07 36.66 2.17
CA THR A 98 51.24 37.60 1.06
C THR A 98 52.49 37.21 0.26
N SER A 99 52.50 37.47 -1.05
CA SER A 99 53.47 37.06 -2.09
C SER A 99 54.96 37.38 -1.85
N ALA A 100 55.36 37.79 -0.65
CA ALA A 100 56.73 38.08 -0.24
C ALA A 100 57.43 36.92 0.50
N SER A 101 56.74 35.82 0.81
CA SER A 101 57.30 34.69 1.56
C SER A 101 57.11 33.34 0.85
N GLU A 102 57.34 33.31 -0.46
CA GLU A 102 57.42 32.07 -1.24
C GLU A 102 58.90 31.79 -1.57
N VAL A 103 59.47 30.77 -0.94
CA VAL A 103 60.78 30.23 -1.34
C VAL A 103 60.50 28.96 -2.14
N VAL A 104 60.62 29.08 -3.46
CA VAL A 104 60.62 27.94 -4.38
C VAL A 104 61.94 27.20 -4.18
N VAL A 105 61.87 25.97 -3.68
CA VAL A 105 63.02 25.07 -3.61
C VAL A 105 62.97 24.14 -4.83
N PRO A 106 64.07 24.00 -5.60
CA PRO A 106 64.13 23.23 -6.85
C PRO A 106 64.03 21.71 -6.67
#